data_AF-A0A699KV33-F1
#
_entry.id   AF-A0A699KV33-F1
#
_cell.length_a   1.000
_cell.length_b   1.000
_cell.length_c   1.000
_cell.angle_alpha   90.00
_cell.angle_beta   90.00
_cell.angle_gamma   90.00
#
_symmetry.space_group_name_H-M   'P 1'
#
loop_
_entity.id
_entity.type
_entity.pdbx_description
1 polymer ?
#
loop_
_entity_poly.entity_id
_entity_poly.type
_entity_poly.pdbx_seq_one_letter_code
_entity_poly.pdbx_strand_id
1 'polypeptide(L)'
;MTSNLKLLCNFVEIFLGTVRFGNDQFVPILGYGDFVQGNVTINRVYYVEGLNQNLFSVGQFCDADLEATPTQAWLWHRRLSHLNFDYINLLSKKEIVIGLPKLKYVKDQLCSSYELSKAKRSSFKLKDVPSSKGRLNLLHMDLCGLIRVASINGKKYIMVIVDDYSRYTWTLFLHSKDETPEVLKDFLMMIQRNLQAPVITVLTNRGTEFLNKTLNAFFKEEGIEH
;
A
#
# COMPACT_ATOMS: atom_id res chain seq x y z
N MET A 1 -0.42 23.02 -16.44
CA MET A 1 -1.00 24.37 -16.33
C MET A 1 -0.77 24.88 -14.92
N THR A 2 -0.43 26.16 -14.76
CA THR A 2 -0.11 26.75 -13.45
C THR A 2 -0.73 28.15 -13.34
N SER A 3 -1.14 28.55 -12.13
CA SER A 3 -1.46 29.94 -11.77
C SER A 3 -0.28 30.68 -11.15
N ASN A 4 0.85 29.99 -10.96
CA ASN A 4 2.03 30.57 -10.36
C ASN A 4 3.07 30.88 -11.43
N LEU A 5 3.13 32.15 -11.84
CA LEU A 5 4.07 32.65 -12.84
C LEU A 5 5.54 32.44 -12.42
N LYS A 6 5.83 32.47 -11.11
CA LYS A 6 7.20 32.31 -10.58
C LYS A 6 7.80 30.93 -10.85
N LEU A 7 6.96 29.95 -11.20
CA LEU A 7 7.39 28.61 -11.55
C LEU A 7 7.84 28.49 -13.01
N LEU A 8 7.63 29.52 -13.84
CA LEU A 8 7.90 29.50 -15.27
C LEU A 8 9.15 30.31 -15.61
N CYS A 9 10.00 29.72 -16.44
CA CYS A 9 11.10 30.36 -17.14
C CYS A 9 10.69 30.62 -18.60
N ASN A 10 11.38 31.53 -19.30
CA ASN A 10 11.11 31.84 -20.72
C ASN A 10 9.63 32.16 -21.01
N PHE A 11 8.96 32.85 -20.08
CA PHE A 11 7.53 33.12 -20.21
C PHE A 11 7.24 34.04 -21.39
N VAL A 12 6.31 33.61 -22.24
CA VAL A 12 5.75 34.40 -23.34
C VAL A 12 4.30 34.72 -22.98
N GLU A 13 4.05 36.01 -22.76
CA GLU A 13 2.70 36.52 -22.55
C GLU A 13 1.97 36.62 -23.89
N ILE A 14 0.95 35.80 -24.05
CA ILE A 14 0.13 35.75 -25.27
C ILE A 14 -1.22 35.11 -24.95
N PHE A 15 -2.29 35.74 -25.42
CA PHE A 15 -3.62 35.15 -25.33
C PHE A 15 -3.72 33.95 -26.29
N LEU A 16 -3.94 32.76 -25.73
CA LEU A 16 -3.97 31.49 -26.48
C LEU A 16 -5.38 30.88 -26.60
N GLY A 17 -6.33 31.36 -25.80
CA GLY A 17 -7.68 30.81 -25.71
C GLY A 17 -8.18 30.74 -24.28
N THR A 18 -9.23 29.94 -24.05
CA THR A 18 -9.88 29.79 -22.73
C THR A 18 -9.99 28.32 -22.32
N VAL A 19 -9.89 28.04 -21.03
CA VAL A 19 -10.17 26.73 -20.44
C VAL A 19 -11.49 26.75 -19.71
N ARG A 20 -12.33 25.73 -19.92
CA ARG A 20 -13.57 25.50 -19.17
C ARG A 20 -13.29 24.59 -17.98
N PHE A 21 -13.66 25.04 -16.79
CA PHE A 21 -13.59 24.25 -15.56
C PHE A 21 -14.86 23.41 -15.35
N GLY A 22 -14.79 22.42 -14.45
CA GLY A 22 -15.94 21.57 -14.12
C GLY A 22 -17.10 22.28 -13.43
N ASN A 23 -16.91 23.54 -13.04
CA ASN A 23 -17.95 24.45 -12.54
C ASN A 23 -18.51 25.38 -13.64
N ASP A 24 -18.27 25.06 -14.92
CA ASP A 24 -18.68 25.81 -16.10
C ASP A 24 -18.10 27.22 -16.27
N GLN A 25 -17.11 27.59 -15.45
CA GLN A 25 -16.38 28.84 -15.62
C GLN A 25 -15.34 28.73 -16.73
N PHE A 26 -15.19 29.80 -17.51
CA PHE A 26 -14.17 29.93 -18.53
C PHE A 26 -13.10 30.90 -18.07
N VAL A 27 -11.84 30.51 -18.19
CA VAL A 27 -10.71 31.35 -17.78
C VAL A 27 -9.67 31.42 -18.90
N PRO A 28 -9.11 32.60 -19.19
CA PRO A 28 -8.14 32.78 -20.27
C PRO A 28 -6.80 32.12 -19.97
N ILE A 29 -6.17 31.60 -21.03
CA ILE A 29 -4.75 31.23 -21.05
C ILE A 29 -3.98 32.48 -21.47
N LEU A 30 -3.23 33.04 -20.53
CA LEU A 30 -2.56 34.33 -20.68
C LEU A 30 -1.11 34.20 -21.17
N GLY A 31 -0.60 32.97 -21.30
CA GLY A 31 0.72 32.74 -21.88
C GLY A 31 1.21 31.32 -21.62
N TYR A 32 2.49 31.10 -21.93
CA TYR A 32 3.18 29.85 -21.65
C TYR A 32 4.64 30.09 -21.30
N GLY A 33 5.23 29.18 -20.54
CA GLY A 33 6.66 29.16 -20.25
C GLY A 33 7.13 27.76 -19.91
N ASP A 34 8.41 27.59 -19.62
CA ASP A 34 9.00 26.30 -19.31
C ASP A 34 9.12 26.15 -17.79
N PHE A 35 8.73 24.99 -17.26
CA PHE A 35 8.89 24.66 -15.85
C PHE A 35 10.13 23.79 -15.65
N VAL A 36 11.02 24.19 -14.75
CA VAL A 36 12.24 23.45 -14.44
C VAL A 36 12.30 23.14 -12.95
N GLN A 37 12.41 21.86 -12.59
CA GLN A 37 12.61 21.42 -11.21
C GLN A 37 13.60 20.26 -11.16
N GLY A 38 14.82 20.54 -10.69
CA GLY A 38 15.92 19.57 -10.71
C GLY A 38 16.30 19.20 -12.15
N ASN A 39 16.29 17.89 -12.45
CA ASN A 39 16.61 17.35 -13.79
C ASN A 39 15.40 17.29 -14.72
N VAL A 40 14.21 17.70 -14.27
CA VAL A 40 12.97 17.62 -15.04
C VAL A 40 12.64 18.99 -15.63
N THR A 41 12.47 19.03 -16.95
CA THR A 41 12.04 20.22 -17.70
C THR A 41 10.73 19.91 -18.42
N ILE A 42 9.70 20.72 -18.18
CA ILE A 42 8.42 20.65 -18.86
C ILE A 42 8.26 21.90 -19.72
N ASN A 43 8.28 21.71 -21.03
CA ASN A 43 8.20 22.82 -22.00
C ASN A 43 6.75 23.27 -22.22
N ARG A 44 6.55 24.56 -22.50
CA ARG A 44 5.25 25.15 -22.86
C ARG A 44 4.12 24.87 -21.86
N VAL A 45 4.39 25.02 -20.57
CA VAL A 45 3.37 25.02 -19.52
C VAL A 45 2.51 26.29 -19.63
N TYR A 46 1.21 26.10 -19.86
CA TYR A 46 0.25 27.20 -19.93
C TYR A 46 0.04 27.87 -18.57
N TYR A 47 0.06 29.20 -18.58
CA TYR A 47 -0.30 30.06 -17.45
C TYR A 47 -1.78 30.42 -17.52
N VAL A 48 -2.50 30.12 -16.44
CA VAL A 48 -3.93 30.42 -16.29
C VAL A 48 -4.15 31.02 -14.92
N GLU A 49 -4.57 32.27 -14.90
CA GLU A 49 -4.84 33.03 -13.69
C GLU A 49 -6.04 32.44 -12.94
N GLY A 50 -5.95 32.28 -11.62
CA GLY A 50 -7.06 31.75 -10.81
C GLY A 50 -7.16 30.22 -10.75
N LEU A 51 -6.17 29.46 -11.24
CA LEU A 51 -6.04 28.03 -10.90
C LEU A 51 -5.73 27.88 -9.40
N ASN A 52 -6.59 27.19 -8.66
CA ASN A 52 -6.35 26.89 -7.23
C ASN A 52 -5.27 25.82 -7.01
N GLN A 53 -5.04 24.94 -8.00
CA GLN A 53 -4.04 23.89 -7.96
C GLN A 53 -3.35 23.78 -9.32
N ASN A 54 -2.05 23.45 -9.30
CA ASN A 54 -1.32 23.16 -10.52
C ASN A 54 -1.80 21.84 -11.12
N LEU A 55 -2.24 21.89 -12.37
CA LEU A 55 -2.68 20.72 -13.12
C LEU A 55 -1.52 20.22 -13.98
N PHE A 56 -0.91 19.13 -13.57
CA PHE A 56 0.02 18.38 -14.41
C PHE A 56 -0.70 17.14 -14.93
N SER A 57 -0.72 16.95 -16.25
CA SER A 57 -1.21 15.69 -16.81
C SER A 57 -0.14 14.63 -16.61
N VAL A 58 -0.50 13.50 -16.01
CA VAL A 58 0.38 12.33 -15.87
C VAL A 58 0.92 11.89 -17.24
N GLY A 59 0.15 12.10 -18.31
CA GLY A 59 0.60 11.83 -19.68
C GLY A 59 1.82 12.65 -20.10
N GLN A 60 2.01 13.87 -19.58
CA GLN A 60 3.16 14.72 -19.90
C GLN A 60 4.44 14.27 -19.20
N PHE A 61 4.33 13.59 -18.05
CA PHE A 61 5.47 12.97 -17.38
C PHE A 61 5.90 11.68 -18.09
N CYS A 62 4.96 10.89 -18.61
CA CYS A 62 5.26 9.68 -19.38
C CYS A 62 6.05 9.93 -20.67
N ASP A 63 5.99 11.16 -21.20
CA ASP A 63 6.71 11.61 -22.40
C ASP A 63 8.12 12.16 -22.08
N ALA A 64 8.42 12.47 -20.80
CA ALA A 64 9.67 13.09 -20.36
C ALA A 64 10.76 12.06 -19.96
N ASP A 65 10.40 10.79 -19.78
CA ASP A 65 11.37 9.72 -19.51
C ASP A 65 12.02 9.22 -20.81
N LEU A 66 13.30 9.55 -20.95
CA LEU A 66 14.25 9.07 -21.95
C LEU A 66 14.11 7.56 -22.20
N GLU A 67 13.64 7.21 -23.39
CA GLU A 67 14.17 6.17 -24.29
C GLU A 67 13.50 6.39 -25.66
N ALA A 68 14.20 6.06 -26.76
CA ALA A 68 13.83 6.34 -28.15
C ALA A 68 12.31 6.44 -28.38
N THR A 69 11.84 7.54 -29.00
CA THR A 69 10.42 7.86 -29.26
C THR A 69 9.52 6.62 -29.16
N PRO A 70 8.80 6.41 -28.05
CA PRO A 70 8.06 5.18 -27.84
C PRO A 70 7.14 4.97 -29.03
N THR A 71 7.16 3.77 -29.63
CA THR A 71 6.25 3.49 -30.73
C THR A 71 4.83 3.83 -30.29
N GLN A 72 3.96 4.23 -31.22
CA GLN A 72 2.59 4.59 -30.90
C GLN A 72 1.90 3.53 -30.03
N ALA A 73 2.24 2.25 -30.19
CA ALA A 73 1.78 1.15 -29.34
C ALA A 73 2.21 1.29 -27.87
N TRP A 74 3.49 1.59 -27.61
CA TRP A 74 4.03 1.80 -26.26
C TRP A 74 3.47 3.05 -25.58
N LEU A 75 3.25 4.12 -26.33
CA LEU A 75 2.60 5.33 -25.82
C LEU A 75 1.17 5.02 -25.30
N TRP A 76 0.38 4.28 -26.07
CA TRP A 76 -0.96 3.86 -25.66
C TRP A 76 -0.95 2.84 -24.51
N HIS A 77 0.04 1.95 -24.45
CA HIS A 77 0.25 1.08 -23.28
C HIS A 77 0.45 1.90 -22.00
N ARG A 78 1.27 2.95 -22.03
CA ARG A 78 1.45 3.86 -20.88
C ARG A 78 0.17 4.65 -20.56
N ARG A 79 -0.50 5.22 -21.58
CA ARG A 79 -1.76 5.98 -21.41
C ARG A 79 -2.90 5.16 -20.81
N LEU A 80 -2.94 3.86 -21.10
CA LEU A 80 -3.93 2.92 -20.55
C LEU A 80 -3.44 2.23 -19.26
N SER A 81 -2.57 2.90 -18.50
CA SER A 81 -2.07 2.42 -17.19
C SER A 81 -1.39 1.04 -17.26
N HIS A 82 -0.55 0.84 -18.27
CA HIS A 82 0.21 -0.39 -18.50
C HIS A 82 -0.65 -1.63 -18.76
N LEU A 83 -1.80 -1.45 -19.43
CA LEU A 83 -2.66 -2.55 -19.84
C LEU A 83 -1.92 -3.54 -20.75
N ASN A 84 -2.19 -4.84 -20.60
CA ASN A 84 -1.60 -5.87 -21.46
C ASN A 84 -1.89 -5.55 -22.95
N PHE A 85 -0.87 -5.65 -23.81
CA PHE A 85 -0.98 -5.45 -25.27
C PHE A 85 -2.07 -6.34 -25.91
N ASP A 86 -2.29 -7.56 -25.43
CA ASP A 86 -3.38 -8.43 -25.91
C ASP A 86 -4.76 -7.84 -25.61
N TYR A 87 -4.91 -7.21 -24.44
CA TYR A 87 -6.12 -6.49 -24.07
C TYR A 87 -6.28 -5.21 -24.90
N ILE A 88 -5.20 -4.47 -25.16
CA ILE A 88 -5.27 -3.29 -26.03
C ILE A 88 -5.67 -3.68 -27.46
N ASN A 89 -5.14 -4.79 -28.00
CA ASN A 89 -5.57 -5.36 -29.28
C ASN A 89 -7.07 -5.70 -29.26
N LEU A 90 -7.56 -6.31 -28.18
CA LEU A 90 -8.98 -6.62 -28.02
C LEU A 90 -9.85 -5.36 -28.01
N LEU A 91 -9.43 -4.31 -27.29
CA LEU A 91 -10.14 -3.03 -27.22
C LEU A 91 -10.17 -2.34 -28.59
N SER A 92 -9.05 -2.35 -29.31
CA SER A 92 -8.92 -1.79 -30.66
C SER A 92 -9.81 -2.55 -31.66
N LYS A 93 -9.79 -3.89 -31.62
CA LYS A 93 -10.61 -4.74 -32.49
C LYS A 93 -12.11 -4.57 -32.25
N LYS A 94 -12.51 -4.35 -30.99
CA LYS A 94 -13.91 -4.15 -30.59
C LYS A 94 -14.37 -2.69 -30.66
N GLU A 95 -13.49 -1.76 -31.05
CA GLU A 95 -13.77 -0.33 -31.14
C GLU A 95 -14.38 0.27 -29.85
N ILE A 96 -13.96 -0.24 -28.68
CA ILE A 96 -14.50 0.17 -27.36
C ILE A 96 -13.98 1.54 -26.94
N VAL A 97 -12.76 1.91 -27.37
CA VAL A 97 -12.08 3.13 -26.95
C VAL A 97 -12.00 4.10 -28.12
N ILE A 98 -12.66 5.25 -27.98
CA ILE A 98 -12.63 6.32 -29.00
C ILE A 98 -11.20 6.87 -29.12
N GLY A 99 -10.70 6.98 -30.35
CA GLY A 99 -9.37 7.53 -30.64
C GLY A 99 -8.21 6.56 -30.44
N LEU A 100 -8.47 5.30 -30.05
CA LEU A 100 -7.44 4.26 -30.00
C LEU A 100 -7.08 3.84 -31.44
N PRO A 101 -5.81 4.00 -31.87
CA PRO A 101 -5.39 3.66 -33.23
C PRO A 101 -5.56 2.15 -33.55
N LYS A 102 -5.88 1.84 -34.81
CA LYS A 102 -5.98 0.46 -35.31
C LYS A 102 -4.59 -0.06 -35.69
N LEU A 103 -3.77 -0.33 -34.67
CA LEU A 103 -2.41 -0.84 -34.79
C LEU A 103 -2.37 -2.29 -34.29
N LYS A 104 -1.33 -3.02 -34.69
CA LYS A 104 -0.98 -4.26 -34.01
C LYS A 104 -0.13 -3.93 -32.79
N TYR A 105 -0.67 -4.13 -31.60
CA TYR A 105 0.02 -3.94 -30.33
C TYR A 105 0.81 -5.21 -30.03
N VAL A 106 2.15 -5.16 -30.13
CA VAL A 106 3.03 -6.30 -29.85
C VAL A 106 3.92 -5.95 -28.66
N LYS A 107 4.05 -6.89 -27.73
CA LYS A 107 5.02 -6.78 -26.63
C LYS A 107 6.40 -7.20 -27.16
N ASP A 108 7.12 -6.27 -27.76
CA ASP A 108 8.48 -6.43 -28.26
C ASP A 108 9.56 -6.09 -27.22
N GLN A 109 9.19 -5.35 -26.18
CA GLN A 109 10.05 -4.97 -25.06
C GLN A 109 9.40 -5.27 -23.70
N LEU A 110 10.21 -5.27 -22.64
CA LEU A 110 9.74 -5.41 -21.27
C LEU A 110 9.38 -4.04 -20.68
N CYS A 111 8.26 -3.99 -19.97
CA CYS A 111 7.85 -2.78 -19.26
C CYS A 111 8.31 -2.90 -17.79
N SER A 112 9.36 -2.18 -17.42
CA SER A 112 9.91 -2.16 -16.05
C SER A 112 8.86 -1.83 -14.98
N SER A 113 7.98 -0.86 -15.25
CA SER A 113 6.90 -0.45 -14.34
C SER A 113 5.83 -1.53 -14.15
N TYR A 114 5.47 -2.24 -15.22
CA TYR A 114 4.53 -3.36 -15.13
C TYR A 114 5.12 -4.53 -14.36
N GLU A 115 6.40 -4.85 -14.58
CA GLU A 115 7.08 -5.95 -13.89
C GLU A 115 7.17 -5.72 -12.39
N LEU A 116 7.61 -4.53 -11.96
CA LEU A 116 7.69 -4.19 -10.54
C LEU A 116 6.31 -4.19 -9.86
N SER A 117 5.28 -3.69 -10.54
CA SER A 117 3.93 -3.60 -9.97
C SER A 117 3.18 -4.93 -9.94
N LYS A 118 3.52 -5.89 -10.82
CA LYS A 118 2.90 -7.21 -10.89
C LYS A 118 3.79 -8.34 -10.38
N ALA A 119 4.99 -8.04 -9.92
CA ALA A 119 5.88 -9.01 -9.30
C ALA A 119 5.17 -9.66 -8.11
N LYS A 120 4.95 -10.97 -8.20
CA LYS A 120 4.43 -11.76 -7.09
C LYS A 120 5.62 -12.16 -6.21
N ARG A 121 5.54 -11.88 -4.91
CA ARG A 121 6.48 -12.47 -3.95
C ARG A 121 6.42 -13.99 -4.06
N SER A 122 7.57 -14.66 -4.08
CA SER A 122 7.62 -16.12 -4.05
C SER A 122 6.81 -16.64 -2.86
N SER A 123 6.09 -17.75 -3.06
CA SER A 123 5.35 -18.39 -1.99
C SER A 123 6.31 -18.81 -0.88
N PHE A 124 5.87 -18.66 0.37
CA PHE A 124 6.59 -19.25 1.50
C PHE A 124 6.66 -20.77 1.31
N LYS A 125 7.85 -21.37 1.53
CA LYS A 125 7.99 -22.82 1.54
C LYS A 125 7.21 -23.37 2.73
N LEU A 126 6.42 -24.41 2.51
CA LEU A 126 5.79 -25.16 3.60
C LEU A 126 6.89 -25.78 4.47
N LYS A 127 6.69 -25.77 5.79
CA LYS A 127 7.53 -26.53 6.72
C LYS A 127 6.85 -27.87 6.97
N ASP A 128 7.47 -28.97 6.54
CA ASP A 128 6.95 -30.33 6.76
C ASP A 128 7.09 -30.78 8.23
N VAL A 129 7.97 -30.13 8.98
CA VAL A 129 8.23 -30.42 10.40
C VAL A 129 7.76 -29.25 11.27
N PRO A 130 6.98 -29.50 12.33
CA PRO A 130 6.64 -28.49 13.33
C PRO A 130 7.92 -27.83 13.85
N SER A 131 7.95 -26.51 13.91
CA SER A 131 9.10 -25.77 14.47
C SER A 131 9.31 -26.06 15.95
N SER A 132 8.24 -26.36 16.66
CA SER A 132 8.23 -26.63 18.10
C SER A 132 8.47 -28.11 18.40
N LYS A 133 9.29 -28.36 19.43
CA LYS A 133 9.66 -29.71 19.90
C LYS A 133 8.68 -30.27 20.95
N GLY A 134 7.75 -29.46 21.44
CA GLY A 134 6.81 -29.81 22.49
C GLY A 134 5.77 -28.71 22.75
N ARG A 135 4.77 -29.03 23.58
CA ARG A 135 3.72 -28.08 24.02
C ARG A 135 4.34 -26.91 24.77
N LEU A 136 3.78 -25.72 24.58
CA LEU A 136 4.22 -24.45 25.17
C LEU A 136 5.61 -23.96 24.74
N ASN A 137 6.34 -24.70 23.89
CA ASN A 137 7.61 -24.22 23.35
C ASN A 137 7.45 -22.95 22.51
N LEU A 138 6.35 -22.83 21.77
CA LEU A 138 6.08 -21.67 20.93
C LEU A 138 4.59 -21.36 20.94
N LEU A 139 4.24 -20.18 21.48
CA LEU A 139 2.88 -19.65 21.47
C LEU A 139 2.78 -18.49 20.47
N HIS A 140 1.88 -18.59 19.51
CA HIS A 140 1.51 -17.48 18.63
C HIS A 140 0.34 -16.74 19.24
N MET A 141 0.45 -15.42 19.35
CA MET A 141 -0.55 -14.58 20.00
C MET A 141 -0.95 -13.44 19.08
N ASP A 142 -2.26 -13.19 19.03
CA ASP A 142 -2.80 -12.04 18.32
C ASP A 142 -3.97 -11.44 19.09
N LEU A 143 -4.13 -10.12 18.95
CA LEU A 143 -5.25 -9.39 19.55
C LEU A 143 -6.14 -8.86 18.43
N CYS A 144 -7.31 -9.46 18.29
CA CYS A 144 -8.35 -8.97 17.41
C CYS A 144 -9.34 -8.13 18.22
N GLY A 145 -9.75 -6.97 17.73
CA GLY A 145 -10.67 -6.17 18.53
C GLY A 145 -11.25 -4.90 17.92
N LEU A 146 -12.02 -4.24 18.78
CA LEU A 146 -13.17 -3.41 18.45
C LEU A 146 -14.25 -4.16 17.65
N ILE A 147 -14.63 -5.33 18.16
CA ILE A 147 -15.76 -6.10 17.61
C ILE A 147 -17.05 -5.31 17.79
N ARG A 148 -17.86 -5.25 16.72
CA ARG A 148 -19.12 -4.50 16.71
C ARG A 148 -20.09 -4.95 17.80
N VAL A 149 -20.16 -6.27 18.01
CA VAL A 149 -21.00 -6.91 19.01
C VAL A 149 -20.14 -7.26 20.22
N ALA A 150 -20.51 -6.72 21.38
CA ALA A 150 -19.85 -7.08 22.63
C ALA A 150 -20.24 -8.49 23.07
N SER A 151 -19.37 -9.15 23.83
CA SER A 151 -19.73 -10.38 24.52
C SER A 151 -20.81 -10.12 25.58
N ILE A 152 -21.35 -11.20 26.17
CA ILE A 152 -22.35 -11.13 27.26
C ILE A 152 -21.89 -10.20 28.40
N ASN A 153 -20.58 -10.15 28.67
CA ASN A 153 -19.98 -9.31 29.71
C ASN A 153 -19.40 -7.99 29.18
N GLY A 154 -19.85 -7.51 28.02
CA GLY A 154 -19.44 -6.21 27.48
C GLY A 154 -18.05 -6.15 26.84
N LYS A 155 -17.34 -7.29 26.70
CA LYS A 155 -15.97 -7.32 26.16
C LYS A 155 -15.95 -7.25 24.63
N LYS A 156 -15.05 -6.45 24.06
CA LYS A 156 -15.01 -6.14 22.60
C LYS A 156 -13.69 -6.53 21.92
N TYR A 157 -12.76 -7.10 22.68
CA TYR A 157 -11.47 -7.58 22.19
C TYR A 157 -11.34 -9.07 22.51
N ILE A 158 -10.69 -9.80 21.60
CA ILE A 158 -10.40 -11.23 21.70
C ILE A 158 -8.90 -11.40 21.49
N MET A 159 -8.22 -11.89 22.52
CA MET A 159 -6.86 -12.37 22.43
C MET A 159 -6.90 -13.85 22.08
N VAL A 160 -6.25 -14.22 20.98
CA VAL A 160 -6.12 -15.60 20.51
C VAL A 160 -4.69 -16.05 20.79
N ILE A 161 -4.55 -17.19 21.46
CA ILE A 161 -3.25 -17.80 21.78
C ILE A 161 -3.25 -19.20 21.18
N VAL A 162 -2.31 -19.50 20.30
CA VAL A 162 -2.19 -20.78 19.60
C VAL A 162 -0.87 -21.45 19.98
N ASP A 163 -0.95 -22.66 20.50
CA ASP A 163 0.24 -23.49 20.69
C ASP A 163 0.69 -24.08 19.34
N ASP A 164 1.95 -23.85 18.97
CA ASP A 164 2.48 -24.31 17.67
C ASP A 164 2.52 -25.84 17.57
N TYR A 165 2.75 -26.54 18.68
CA TYR A 165 2.92 -27.99 18.69
C TYR A 165 1.58 -28.73 18.61
N SER A 166 0.69 -28.46 19.56
CA SER A 166 -0.60 -29.14 19.69
C SER A 166 -1.70 -28.53 18.82
N ARG A 167 -1.47 -27.34 18.26
CA ARG A 167 -2.50 -26.51 17.59
C ARG A 167 -3.68 -26.13 18.49
N TYR A 168 -3.57 -26.36 19.80
CA TYR A 168 -4.59 -25.94 20.75
C TYR A 168 -4.67 -24.41 20.77
N THR A 169 -5.90 -23.89 20.76
CA THR A 169 -6.16 -22.46 20.71
C THR A 169 -6.95 -22.04 21.93
N TRP A 170 -6.39 -21.11 22.72
CA TRP A 170 -7.10 -20.42 23.78
C TRP A 170 -7.62 -19.08 23.28
N THR A 171 -8.79 -18.69 23.77
CA THR A 171 -9.40 -17.39 23.49
C THR A 171 -9.74 -16.69 24.79
N LEU A 172 -9.23 -15.47 24.95
CA LEU A 172 -9.45 -14.63 26.12
C LEU A 172 -10.14 -13.35 25.68
N PHE A 173 -11.23 -12.99 26.35
CA PHE A 173 -11.97 -11.77 26.06
C PHE A 173 -11.46 -10.62 26.94
N LEU A 174 -11.26 -9.44 26.35
CA LEU A 174 -10.83 -8.21 27.03
C LEU A 174 -11.81 -7.05 26.79
N HIS A 175 -11.95 -6.18 27.78
CA HIS A 175 -12.77 -4.97 27.65
C HIS A 175 -12.02 -3.88 26.86
N SER A 176 -10.72 -3.73 27.11
CA SER A 176 -9.82 -2.82 26.39
C SER A 176 -8.48 -3.49 26.06
N LYS A 177 -7.67 -2.87 25.21
CA LYS A 177 -6.31 -3.35 24.90
C LYS A 177 -5.37 -3.26 26.10
N ASP A 178 -5.60 -2.32 27.01
CA ASP A 178 -4.72 -2.06 28.14
C ASP A 178 -4.77 -3.15 29.22
N GLU A 179 -5.79 -4.01 29.19
CA GLU A 179 -5.90 -5.19 30.06
C GLU A 179 -4.96 -6.34 29.65
N THR A 180 -4.40 -6.28 28.43
CA THR A 180 -3.56 -7.35 27.84
C THR A 180 -2.42 -7.80 28.77
N PRO A 181 -1.63 -6.89 29.39
CA PRO A 181 -0.49 -7.30 30.22
C PRO A 181 -0.90 -8.17 31.40
N GLU A 182 -1.91 -7.76 32.16
CA GLU A 182 -2.35 -8.47 33.37
C GLU A 182 -3.00 -9.81 33.01
N VAL A 183 -3.93 -9.80 32.05
CA VAL A 183 -4.63 -11.03 31.62
C VAL A 183 -3.67 -12.05 31.01
N LEU A 184 -2.67 -11.59 30.26
CA LEU A 184 -1.68 -12.49 29.66
C LEU A 184 -0.76 -13.10 30.70
N LYS A 185 -0.29 -12.32 31.70
CA LYS A 185 0.53 -12.83 32.80
C LYS A 185 -0.20 -13.92 33.57
N ASP A 186 -1.43 -13.65 33.98
CA ASP A 186 -2.26 -14.61 34.72
C ASP A 186 -2.48 -15.89 33.94
N PHE A 187 -2.77 -15.77 32.64
CA PHE A 187 -2.93 -16.91 31.75
C PHE A 187 -1.65 -17.74 31.63
N LEU A 188 -0.50 -17.12 31.40
CA LEU A 188 0.78 -17.82 31.24
C LEU A 188 1.20 -18.53 32.53
N MET A 189 1.07 -17.87 33.69
CA MET A 189 1.33 -18.51 34.98
C MET A 189 0.40 -19.71 35.22
N MET A 190 -0.89 -19.56 34.91
CA MET A 190 -1.88 -20.63 35.05
C MET A 190 -1.56 -21.81 34.14
N ILE A 191 -1.29 -21.58 32.85
CA ILE A 191 -1.09 -22.68 31.89
C ILE A 191 0.20 -23.44 32.14
N GLN A 192 1.27 -22.75 32.55
CA GLN A 192 2.53 -23.38 32.91
C GLN A 192 2.37 -24.35 34.09
N ARG A 193 1.62 -23.95 35.13
CA ARG A 193 1.32 -24.80 36.28
C ARG A 193 0.42 -25.97 35.92
N ASN A 194 -0.64 -25.72 35.14
CA ASN A 194 -1.62 -26.75 34.78
C ASN A 194 -1.01 -27.84 33.89
N LEU A 195 -0.16 -27.46 32.95
CA LEU A 195 0.47 -28.42 32.03
C LEU A 195 1.82 -28.93 32.52
N GLN A 196 2.32 -28.43 33.66
CA GLN A 196 3.64 -28.75 34.22
C GLN A 196 4.77 -28.58 33.18
N ALA A 197 4.67 -27.54 32.37
CA ALA A 197 5.60 -27.25 31.28
C ALA A 197 5.84 -25.73 31.19
N PRO A 198 7.09 -25.28 31.02
CA PRO A 198 7.38 -23.86 30.85
C PRO A 198 6.98 -23.38 29.46
N VAL A 199 6.60 -22.11 29.36
CA VAL A 199 6.51 -21.39 28.09
C VAL A 199 7.91 -20.94 27.71
N ILE A 200 8.36 -21.26 26.50
CA ILE A 200 9.73 -20.94 26.06
C ILE A 200 9.76 -19.67 25.21
N THR A 201 8.93 -19.62 24.18
CA THR A 201 8.89 -18.50 23.23
C THR A 201 7.44 -18.06 22.99
N VAL A 202 7.23 -16.75 22.94
CA VAL A 202 5.96 -16.14 22.54
C VAL A 202 6.18 -15.29 21.29
N LEU A 203 5.36 -15.47 20.27
CA LEU A 203 5.38 -14.65 19.06
C LEU A 203 4.10 -13.84 19.00
N THR A 204 4.24 -12.53 19.10
CA THR A 204 3.12 -11.59 18.98
C THR A 204 3.25 -10.78 17.70
N ASN A 205 2.14 -10.16 17.27
CA ASN A 205 2.28 -9.00 16.40
C ASN A 205 3.05 -7.90 17.17
N ARG A 206 3.77 -7.01 16.48
CA ARG A 206 4.51 -5.90 17.13
C ARG A 206 3.58 -4.78 17.62
N GLY A 207 2.37 -5.12 18.06
CA GLY A 207 1.39 -4.21 18.63
C GLY A 207 1.88 -3.63 19.95
N THR A 208 1.46 -2.41 20.25
CA THR A 208 1.81 -1.70 21.50
C THR A 208 1.25 -2.40 22.74
N GLU A 209 0.16 -3.15 22.58
CA GLU A 209 -0.42 -4.00 23.62
C GLU A 209 0.56 -5.08 24.12
N PHE A 210 1.44 -5.56 23.25
CA PHE A 210 2.44 -6.58 23.58
C PHE A 210 3.83 -5.97 23.87
N LEU A 211 4.16 -4.84 23.22
CA LEU A 211 5.42 -4.13 23.40
C LEU A 211 5.33 -3.07 24.51
N ASN A 212 5.29 -3.52 25.76
CA ASN A 212 5.27 -2.63 26.93
C ASN A 212 6.28 -3.08 28.01
N LYS A 213 6.67 -2.14 28.88
CA LYS A 213 7.67 -2.39 29.93
C LYS A 213 7.25 -3.50 30.90
N THR A 214 5.95 -3.60 31.18
CA THR A 214 5.36 -4.55 32.15
C THR A 214 5.46 -6.00 31.68
N LEU A 215 5.18 -6.26 30.40
CA LEU A 215 5.34 -7.58 29.78
C LEU A 215 6.82 -7.91 29.54
N ASN A 216 7.61 -6.95 29.06
CA ASN A 216 9.05 -7.18 28.85
C ASN A 216 9.76 -7.57 30.16
N ALA A 217 9.43 -6.91 31.27
CA ALA A 217 9.98 -7.26 32.59
C ALA A 217 9.58 -8.69 33.00
N PHE A 218 8.30 -9.03 32.82
CA PHE A 218 7.77 -10.36 33.15
C PHE A 218 8.38 -11.47 32.29
N PHE A 219 8.47 -11.29 30.97
CA PHE A 219 9.10 -12.28 30.09
C PHE A 219 10.57 -12.49 30.46
N LYS A 220 11.28 -11.41 30.81
CA LYS A 220 12.67 -11.51 31.27
C LYS A 220 12.79 -12.25 32.61
N GLU A 221 11.86 -12.05 33.54
CA GLU A 221 11.82 -12.73 34.84
C GLU A 221 11.53 -14.23 34.69
N GLU A 222 10.57 -14.59 33.84
CA GLU A 222 10.20 -15.98 33.56
C GLU A 222 11.16 -16.70 32.59
N GLY A 223 12.08 -15.96 31.95
CA GLY A 223 12.99 -16.50 30.93
C GLY A 223 12.31 -16.82 29.60
N ILE A 224 11.19 -16.16 29.30
CA ILE A 224 10.43 -16.29 28.05
C ILE A 224 11.05 -15.41 26.97
N GLU A 225 11.30 -15.98 25.78
CA GLU A 225 11.73 -15.22 24.60
C GLU A 225 10.53 -14.60 23.89
N HIS A 226 10.57 -13.28 23.63
CA HIS A 226 9.52 -12.51 22.95
C HIS A 226 10.03 -11.81 21.68
#